data_AF-A0AAD4EXQ8-F1
#
_entry.id   AF-A0AAD4EXQ8-F1
#
_cell.length_a   1.000
_cell.length_b   1.000
_cell.length_c   1.000
_cell.angle_alpha   90.00
_cell.angle_beta   90.00
_cell.angle_gamma   90.00
#
_symmetry.space_group_name_H-M   'P 1'
#
loop_
_entity.id
_entity.type
_entity.pdbx_description
1 polymer ?
#
loop_
_entity_poly.entity_id
_entity_poly.type
_entity_poly.pdbx_seq_one_letter_code
_entity_poly.pdbx_strand_id
1 'polypeptide(L)'
;MRNPSLLVQNGTPVVVDTPSITPQDSGLVLPILTYERQGCNKKGVKPLKHGIIYQDGKSPRMLPGEPKLGFNPVRVILREKTEQLIKESRVNYAKLQTVEHNFRVYFIGKVDPDDFKKIVIPAVDYCWESKWRHNN
;
A
#
# COMPACT_ATOMS: atom_id res chain seq x y z
N MET A 1 8.29 -12.42 -14.77
CA MET A 1 8.02 -12.25 -13.33
C MET A 1 7.20 -10.98 -13.16
N ARG A 2 6.08 -11.00 -12.42
CA ARG A 2 5.28 -9.80 -12.15
C ARG A 2 6.07 -8.89 -11.20
N ASN A 3 6.22 -7.61 -11.55
CA ASN A 3 6.92 -6.62 -10.73
C ASN A 3 5.90 -5.62 -10.18
N PRO A 4 5.61 -5.64 -8.87
CA PRO A 4 4.65 -4.73 -8.26
C PRO A 4 5.18 -3.29 -8.27
N SER A 5 4.40 -2.39 -8.86
CA SER A 5 4.74 -0.99 -9.03
C SER A 5 4.19 -0.15 -7.89
N LEU A 6 4.90 0.92 -7.56
CA LEU A 6 4.45 1.99 -6.69
C LEU A 6 4.17 3.22 -7.56
N LEU A 7 2.91 3.64 -7.59
CA LEU A 7 2.43 4.76 -8.41
C LEU A 7 1.81 5.85 -7.53
N VAL A 8 1.68 7.07 -8.04
CA VAL A 8 0.86 8.13 -7.46
C VAL A 8 -0.37 8.34 -8.32
N GLN A 9 -1.56 8.27 -7.72
CA GLN A 9 -2.86 8.52 -8.33
C GLN A 9 -3.57 9.64 -7.56
N ASN A 10 -3.90 10.76 -8.23
CA ASN A 10 -4.55 11.92 -7.62
C ASN A 10 -3.84 12.41 -6.33
N GLY A 11 -2.50 12.43 -6.35
CA GLY A 11 -1.66 12.80 -5.20
C GLY A 11 -1.54 11.74 -4.10
N THR A 12 -2.18 10.58 -4.26
CA THR A 12 -2.12 9.46 -3.31
C THR A 12 -1.22 8.34 -3.86
N PRO A 13 -0.14 7.95 -3.14
CA PRO A 13 0.65 6.79 -3.53
C PRO A 13 -0.16 5.49 -3.40
N VAL A 14 0.03 4.54 -4.31
CA VAL A 14 -0.68 3.26 -4.38
C VAL A 14 0.27 2.12 -4.79
N VAL A 15 0.01 0.91 -4.28
CA VAL A 15 0.66 -0.34 -4.73
C VAL A 15 -0.20 -1.00 -5.80
N VAL A 16 0.40 -1.40 -6.92
CA VAL A 16 -0.29 -2.00 -8.08
C VAL A 16 0.44 -3.27 -8.54
N ASP A 17 -0.29 -4.37 -8.78
CA ASP A 17 0.26 -5.51 -9.54
C ASP A 17 0.13 -5.20 -11.04
N THR A 18 1.25 -4.98 -11.71
CA THR A 18 1.24 -4.66 -13.15
C THR A 18 2.24 -5.55 -13.88
N PRO A 19 1.81 -6.39 -14.84
CA PRO A 19 2.74 -6.98 -15.80
C PRO A 19 3.30 -5.91 -16.74
N SER A 20 2.49 -4.90 -17.06
CA SER A 20 2.77 -3.78 -17.96
C SER A 20 1.44 -3.05 -18.14
N ILE A 21 1.26 -1.87 -17.54
CA ILE A 21 0.07 -1.05 -17.83
C ILE A 21 0.18 -0.62 -19.29
N THR A 22 -0.50 -1.33 -20.20
CA THR A 22 -1.01 -0.72 -21.41
C THR A 22 -2.22 0.15 -21.01
N PRO A 23 -2.54 1.24 -21.72
CA PRO A 23 -3.63 2.16 -21.36
C PRO A 23 -5.04 1.53 -21.32
N GLN A 24 -5.19 0.22 -21.56
CA GLN A 24 -6.47 -0.48 -21.68
C GLN A 24 -6.81 -1.44 -20.52
N ASP A 25 -5.88 -1.81 -19.64
CA ASP A 25 -6.15 -2.78 -18.56
C ASP A 25 -6.44 -2.08 -17.22
N SER A 26 -7.65 -2.29 -16.68
CA SER A 26 -8.03 -1.86 -15.32
C SER A 26 -7.21 -2.62 -14.28
N GLY A 27 -6.31 -1.93 -13.58
CA GLY A 27 -5.49 -2.53 -12.51
C GLY A 27 -6.14 -2.41 -11.13
N LEU A 28 -5.87 -3.38 -10.25
CA LEU A 28 -6.23 -3.27 -8.83
C LEU A 28 -5.13 -2.57 -8.05
N VAL A 29 -5.53 -1.72 -7.10
CA VAL A 29 -4.62 -0.92 -6.28
C VAL A 29 -4.94 -0.91 -4.81
N LEU A 30 -3.88 -0.74 -4.02
CA LEU A 30 -3.93 -0.54 -2.58
C LEU A 30 -3.45 0.85 -2.23
N PRO A 31 -4.24 1.68 -1.54
CA PRO A 31 -3.85 3.02 -1.19
C PRO A 31 -2.83 3.04 -0.05
N ILE A 32 -1.90 3.98 -0.16
CA ILE A 32 -0.97 4.36 0.90
C ILE A 32 -1.45 5.67 1.48
N LEU A 33 -1.77 5.64 2.76
CA LEU A 33 -2.41 6.74 3.46
C LEU A 33 -1.58 7.13 4.68
N THR A 34 -1.51 8.43 4.94
CA THR A 34 -0.81 8.99 6.11
C THR A 34 -1.80 9.41 7.19
N TYR A 35 -3.10 9.45 6.86
CA TYR A 35 -4.18 9.86 7.74
C TYR A 35 -3.91 11.20 8.43
N GLU A 36 -3.68 12.25 7.65
CA GLU A 36 -3.29 13.58 8.15
C GLU A 36 -2.01 13.54 9.03
N ARG A 37 -1.03 12.71 8.64
CA ARG A 37 0.20 12.47 9.39
C ARG A 37 -0.02 11.87 10.80
N GLN A 38 -1.12 11.15 10.99
CA GLN A 38 -1.39 10.45 12.25
C GLN A 38 -1.22 8.93 12.12
N GLY A 39 -0.98 8.40 10.91
CA GLY A 39 -0.92 6.95 10.71
C GLY A 39 -2.17 6.25 11.27
N CYS A 40 -2.00 5.14 11.96
CA CYS A 40 -3.11 4.44 12.62
C CYS A 40 -3.52 5.02 13.99
N ASN A 41 -2.97 6.16 14.42
CA ASN A 41 -3.50 6.91 15.57
C ASN A 41 -4.79 7.66 15.25
N LYS A 42 -5.05 7.96 13.96
CA LYS A 42 -6.26 8.69 13.55
C LYS A 42 -7.51 7.91 13.97
N LYS A 43 -8.41 8.58 14.69
CA LYS A 43 -9.69 8.01 15.12
C LYS A 43 -10.45 7.41 13.92
N GLY A 44 -10.93 6.18 14.08
CA GLY A 44 -11.72 5.47 13.05
C GLY A 44 -10.89 4.65 12.05
N VAL A 45 -9.56 4.77 12.04
CA VAL A 45 -8.69 3.86 11.28
C VAL A 45 -8.72 2.47 11.94
N LYS A 46 -8.73 1.41 11.12
CA LYS A 46 -8.69 0.01 11.59
C LYS A 46 -7.26 -0.53 11.51
N PRO A 47 -6.45 -0.51 12.58
CA PRO A 47 -5.00 -0.79 12.50
C PRO A 47 -4.68 -2.22 12.02
N LEU A 48 -5.55 -3.18 12.36
CA LEU A 48 -5.45 -4.58 11.93
C LEU A 48 -5.65 -4.80 10.42
N LYS A 49 -6.01 -3.76 9.66
CA LYS A 49 -6.13 -3.80 8.19
C LYS A 49 -4.93 -3.14 7.49
N HIS A 50 -3.90 -2.77 8.25
CA HIS A 50 -2.78 -1.97 7.76
C HIS A 50 -1.42 -2.63 8.00
N GLY A 51 -0.43 -2.19 7.22
CA GLY A 51 0.98 -2.43 7.42
C GLY A 51 1.78 -1.15 7.14
N ILE A 52 2.99 -1.06 7.69
CA ILE A 52 3.94 0.03 7.37
C ILE A 52 4.45 -0.19 5.95
N ILE A 53 4.53 0.88 5.15
CA ILE A 53 5.33 0.87 3.92
C ILE A 53 6.51 1.82 4.08
N TYR A 54 7.71 1.35 3.73
CA TYR A 54 8.93 2.08 4.00
C TYR A 54 9.94 1.96 2.86
N GLN A 55 10.74 3.01 2.69
CA GLN A 55 11.78 3.06 1.68
C GLN A 55 12.97 2.16 2.07
N ASP A 56 13.52 1.47 1.08
CA ASP A 56 14.75 0.69 1.21
C ASP A 56 15.90 1.54 1.79
N GLY A 57 16.74 0.92 2.62
CA GLY A 57 17.76 1.61 3.41
C GLY A 57 17.25 2.39 4.62
N LYS A 58 15.94 2.53 4.83
CA LYS A 58 15.34 3.03 6.09
C LYS A 58 14.80 1.87 6.92
N SER A 59 14.68 2.05 8.23
CA SER A 59 13.97 1.09 9.10
C SER A 59 12.48 1.45 9.19
N PRO A 60 11.56 0.48 9.14
CA PRO A 60 10.15 0.71 9.41
C PRO A 60 9.94 1.14 10.86
N ARG A 61 9.07 2.12 11.11
CA ARG A 61 8.84 2.68 12.45
C ARG A 61 7.35 2.91 12.72
N MET A 62 6.90 2.42 13.88
CA MET A 62 5.63 2.78 14.48
C MET A 62 5.67 4.24 14.96
N LEU A 63 4.52 4.92 14.98
CA LEU A 63 4.40 6.20 15.67
C LEU A 63 4.22 5.99 17.18
N PRO A 64 4.61 6.96 18.02
CA PRO A 64 4.27 6.92 19.44
C PRO A 64 2.76 6.74 19.64
N GLY A 65 2.38 5.77 20.48
CA GLY A 65 0.99 5.44 20.76
C GLY A 65 0.24 4.68 19.65
N GLU A 66 0.88 4.40 18.51
CA GLU A 66 0.22 3.72 17.39
C GLU A 66 -0.17 2.29 17.76
N PRO A 67 -1.45 1.91 17.60
CA PRO A 67 -1.88 0.55 17.91
C PRO A 67 -1.13 -0.48 17.07
N LYS A 68 -1.06 -1.72 17.57
CA LYS A 68 -0.49 -2.85 16.82
C LYS A 68 -1.17 -2.98 15.45
N LEU A 69 -0.37 -3.02 14.39
CA LEU A 69 -0.85 -3.21 13.03
C LEU A 69 -1.08 -4.70 12.72
N GLY A 70 -1.87 -4.96 11.68
CA GLY A 70 -2.25 -6.33 11.29
C GLY A 70 -1.18 -7.07 10.50
N PHE A 71 -0.32 -6.34 9.80
CA PHE A 71 0.61 -6.92 8.83
C PHE A 71 2.04 -6.39 8.98
N ASN A 72 2.99 -7.22 8.57
CA ASN A 72 4.41 -6.89 8.60
C ASN A 72 4.71 -5.69 7.67
N PRO A 73 5.79 -4.93 7.94
CA PRO A 73 6.23 -3.85 7.08
C PRO A 73 6.58 -4.32 5.66
N VAL A 74 6.28 -3.50 4.66
CA VAL A 74 6.59 -3.74 3.25
C VAL A 74 7.62 -2.72 2.76
N ARG A 75 8.71 -3.23 2.20
CA ARG A 75 9.80 -2.44 1.64
C ARG A 75 9.49 -1.99 0.21
N VAL A 76 9.90 -0.76 -0.12
CA VAL A 76 9.86 -0.24 -1.48
C VAL A 76 11.21 0.30 -1.92
N ILE A 77 11.53 0.11 -3.19
CA ILE A 77 12.69 0.69 -3.86
C ILE A 77 12.18 1.87 -4.68
N LEU A 78 12.41 3.09 -4.19
CA LEU A 78 12.00 4.32 -4.89
C LEU A 78 12.92 4.57 -6.10
N ARG A 79 12.33 5.12 -7.17
CA ARG A 79 13.04 5.38 -8.44
C ARG A 79 14.01 6.56 -8.31
N GLU A 80 13.58 7.62 -7.65
CA GLU A 80 14.34 8.85 -7.48
C GLU A 80 14.52 9.17 -5.99
N LYS A 81 15.60 9.88 -5.64
CA LYS A 81 15.88 10.29 -4.26
C LYS A 81 14.95 11.41 -3.75
N THR A 82 14.36 12.16 -4.68
CA THR A 82 13.38 13.22 -4.43
C THR A 82 12.05 12.66 -3.94
N GLU A 83 11.67 11.47 -4.42
CA GLU A 83 10.52 10.72 -3.93
C GLU A 83 10.79 10.20 -2.52
N GLN A 84 9.87 10.48 -1.58
CA GLN A 84 10.00 10.00 -0.21
C GLN A 84 8.66 9.56 0.36
N LEU A 85 8.66 8.38 0.96
CA LEU A 85 7.63 7.99 1.91
C LEU A 85 7.95 8.58 3.28
N ILE A 86 6.93 9.14 3.92
CA ILE A 86 7.03 9.65 5.28
C ILE A 86 6.73 8.53 6.28
N LYS A 87 7.19 8.67 7.53
CA LYS A 87 7.09 7.63 8.55
C LYS A 87 5.66 7.20 8.85
N GLU A 88 4.68 8.04 8.54
CA GLU A 88 3.24 7.84 8.73
C GLU A 88 2.58 7.05 7.59
N SER A 89 3.28 6.76 6.50
CA SER A 89 2.72 6.04 5.35
C SER A 89 2.32 4.60 5.72
N ARG A 90 1.04 4.26 5.51
CA ARG A 90 0.46 2.93 5.77
C ARG A 90 -0.24 2.39 4.53
N VAL A 91 0.01 1.13 4.17
CA VAL A 91 -0.82 0.43 3.16
C VAL A 91 -2.12 0.01 3.82
N ASN A 92 -3.25 0.24 3.16
CA ASN A 92 -4.55 -0.27 3.59
C ASN A 92 -4.97 -1.47 2.72
N TYR A 93 -4.73 -2.69 3.23
CA TYR A 93 -5.02 -3.93 2.50
C TYR A 93 -6.52 -4.23 2.38
N ALA A 94 -7.35 -3.60 3.19
CA ALA A 94 -8.81 -3.73 3.10
C ALA A 94 -9.44 -2.78 2.08
N LYS A 95 -8.68 -1.85 1.50
CA LYS A 95 -9.17 -0.88 0.52
C LYS A 95 -8.62 -1.18 -0.87
N LEU A 96 -8.82 -2.41 -1.34
CA LEU A 96 -8.58 -2.78 -2.73
C LEU A 96 -9.55 -2.02 -3.64
N GLN A 97 -9.01 -1.26 -4.59
CA GLN A 97 -9.76 -0.40 -5.51
C GLN A 97 -9.33 -0.68 -6.95
N THR A 98 -10.19 -0.35 -7.91
CA THR A 98 -9.84 -0.33 -9.34
C THR A 98 -9.24 1.02 -9.70
N VAL A 99 -8.21 1.02 -10.54
CA VAL A 99 -7.72 2.24 -11.20
C VAL A 99 -8.56 2.45 -12.44
N GLU A 100 -9.23 3.59 -12.52
CA GLU A 100 -9.83 4.00 -13.79
C GLU A 100 -8.75 4.46 -14.76
N HIS A 101 -8.91 4.04 -16.02
CA HIS A 101 -8.02 4.31 -17.15
C HIS A 101 -7.79 5.81 -17.46
N ASN A 102 -8.58 6.71 -16.88
CA ASN A 102 -8.48 8.16 -17.11
C ASN A 102 -7.57 8.89 -16.12
N PHE A 103 -7.05 8.20 -15.10
CA PHE A 103 -6.17 8.83 -14.11
C PHE A 103 -4.72 8.86 -14.59
N ARG A 104 -4.13 10.06 -14.56
CA ARG A 104 -2.68 10.21 -14.72
C ARG A 104 -2.00 9.56 -13.52
N VAL A 105 -1.21 8.53 -13.79
CA VAL A 105 -0.37 7.88 -12.80
C VAL A 105 1.09 8.28 -12.98
N TYR A 106 1.79 8.46 -11.88
CA TYR A 106 3.23 8.72 -11.88
C TYR A 106 3.96 7.58 -11.17
N PHE A 107 4.92 6.94 -11.83
CA PHE A 107 5.69 5.83 -11.25
C PHE A 107 6.79 6.36 -10.34
N ILE A 108 6.71 6.02 -9.05
CA ILE A 108 7.64 6.48 -8.00
C ILE A 108 8.57 5.38 -7.48
N GLY A 109 8.32 4.11 -7.84
CA GLY A 109 9.17 3.01 -7.41
C GLY A 109 8.54 1.64 -7.58
N LYS A 110 9.12 0.64 -6.94
CA LYS A 110 8.64 -0.75 -6.94
C LYS A 110 8.59 -1.30 -5.52
N VAL A 111 7.61 -2.17 -5.25
CA VAL A 111 7.59 -2.93 -4.01
C VAL A 111 8.65 -4.03 -4.08
N ASP A 112 9.30 -4.32 -2.96
CA ASP A 112 10.20 -5.46 -2.87
C ASP A 112 9.46 -6.75 -3.29
N PRO A 113 9.99 -7.54 -4.24
CA PRO A 113 9.28 -8.70 -4.77
C PRO A 113 8.97 -9.78 -3.72
N ASP A 114 9.79 -9.93 -2.70
CA ASP A 114 9.58 -10.91 -1.64
C ASP A 114 8.52 -10.42 -0.65
N ASP A 115 8.58 -9.15 -0.24
CA ASP A 115 7.55 -8.57 0.62
C ASP A 115 6.20 -8.56 -0.07
N PHE A 116 6.16 -8.32 -1.37
CA PHE A 116 4.92 -8.39 -2.14
C PHE A 116 4.29 -9.80 -2.07
N LYS A 117 5.08 -10.84 -2.31
CA LYS A 117 4.59 -12.22 -2.28
C LYS A 117 4.24 -12.70 -0.88
N LYS A 118 5.07 -12.37 0.12
CA LYS A 118 4.96 -12.89 1.49
C LYS A 118 4.02 -12.09 2.37
N ILE A 119 3.76 -10.82 2.04
CA ILE A 119 3.00 -9.90 2.87
C ILE A 119 1.82 -9.32 2.12
N VAL A 120 2.05 -8.67 0.97
CA VAL A 120 0.98 -7.93 0.28
C VAL A 120 -0.14 -8.86 -0.19
N ILE A 121 0.19 -9.94 -0.91
CA ILE A 121 -0.81 -10.89 -1.42
C ILE A 121 -1.63 -11.50 -0.26
N PRO A 122 -1.01 -12.14 0.76
CA PRO A 122 -1.77 -12.72 1.87
C PRO A 122 -2.58 -11.69 2.67
N ALA A 123 -2.08 -10.45 2.80
CA ALA A 123 -2.79 -9.41 3.52
C ALA A 123 -4.06 -8.95 2.78
N VAL A 124 -4.01 -8.85 1.45
CA VAL A 124 -5.18 -8.57 0.62
C VAL A 124 -6.18 -9.70 0.73
N ASP A 125 -5.74 -10.95 0.55
CA ASP A 125 -6.61 -12.13 0.61
C ASP A 125 -7.33 -12.20 1.97
N TYR A 126 -6.59 -12.08 3.06
CA TYR A 126 -7.15 -12.06 4.42
C TYR A 126 -8.17 -10.94 4.60
N CYS A 127 -7.87 -9.73 4.12
CA CYS A 127 -8.76 -8.59 4.26
C CYS A 127 -10.01 -8.70 3.39
N TRP A 128 -9.89 -9.32 2.22
CA TRP A 128 -10.98 -9.56 1.30
C TRP A 128 -11.92 -10.65 1.82
N GLU A 129 -11.41 -11.82 2.22
CA GLU A 129 -12.21 -12.90 2.81
C GLU A 129 -12.96 -12.45 4.06
N SER A 130 -12.32 -11.66 4.92
CA SER A 130 -12.94 -11.13 6.15
C SER A 130 -14.17 -10.25 5.88
N LYS A 131 -14.26 -9.60 4.71
CA LYS A 131 -15.41 -8.77 4.34
C LYS A 131 -16.65 -9.62 4.07
N TRP A 132 -16.48 -10.80 3.49
CA TRP A 132 -17.58 -11.68 3.11
C TRP A 132 -18.10 -12.51 4.29
N ARG A 133 -17.26 -12.83 5.28
CA ARG A 133 -17.66 -13.60 6.47
C ARG A 133 -18.63 -12.88 7.43
N HIS A 134 -18.79 -11.56 7.34
CA HIS A 134 -19.72 -10.80 8.19
C HIS A 134 -21.08 -10.52 7.54
N ASN A 135 -21.28 -10.99 6.29
CA ASN A 135 -22.49 -10.77 5.52
C ASN A 135 -23.35 -12.04 5.36
N ASN A 136 -23.06 -13.10 6.13
CA ASN A 136 -23.84 -14.33 6.25
C ASN A 136 -24.24 -14.56 7.70
#